data_AF-T0ZW03-F1
#
_entry.id   AF-T0ZW03-F1
#
_cell.length_a   1.000
_cell.length_b   1.000
_cell.length_c   1.000
_cell.angle_alpha   90.00
_cell.angle_beta   90.00
_cell.angle_gamma   90.00
#
_symmetry.space_group_name_H-M   'P 1'
#
loop_
_entity.id
_entity.type
_entity.pdbx_description
1 polymer ?
#
loop_
_entity_poly.entity_id
_entity_poly.type
_entity_poly.pdbx_seq_one_letter_code
_entity_poly.pdbx_strand_id
1 'polypeptide(L)'
;MSSKGAPEKRPRKGIPEGLWTRCPGCSAVLYRPELERNLFVCPKCSHHMRIGARLRLRWFLDTDSTVEIAAGISPVDFSPVQGHTPLP
;
A
#
# COMPACT_ATOMS: atom_id res chain seq x y z
N MET A 1 -26.83 23.84 -44.03
CA MET A 1 -26.46 23.96 -42.61
C MET A 1 -26.79 22.65 -41.91
N SER A 2 -25.86 21.69 -41.91
CA SER A 2 -25.97 20.47 -41.09
C SER A 2 -24.63 20.24 -40.43
N SER A 3 -24.59 20.62 -39.16
CA SER A 3 -23.50 20.46 -38.22
C SER A 3 -23.13 18.98 -38.07
N LYS A 4 -21.90 18.64 -38.44
CA LYS A 4 -21.30 17.33 -38.15
C LYS A 4 -21.07 17.23 -36.63
N GLY A 5 -21.71 16.26 -35.98
CA GLY A 5 -21.47 15.91 -34.58
C GLY A 5 -20.05 15.37 -34.39
N ALA A 6 -19.36 15.85 -33.36
CA ALA A 6 -18.02 15.41 -32.98
C ALA A 6 -18.06 14.00 -32.34
N PRO A 7 -17.00 13.19 -32.50
CA PRO A 7 -16.93 11.88 -31.87
C PRO A 7 -16.62 11.99 -30.36
N GLU A 8 -17.52 11.45 -29.55
CA GLU A 8 -17.39 11.28 -28.09
C GLU A 8 -16.13 10.45 -27.75
N LYS A 9 -15.19 11.06 -27.01
CA LYS A 9 -13.98 10.37 -26.53
C LYS A 9 -14.37 9.36 -25.44
N ARG A 10 -14.34 8.06 -25.79
CA ARG A 10 -14.45 6.98 -24.80
C ARG A 10 -13.33 7.11 -23.76
N PRO A 11 -13.62 7.13 -22.45
CA PRO A 11 -12.59 7.14 -21.43
C PRO A 11 -11.78 5.85 -21.57
N ARG A 12 -10.47 5.98 -21.80
CA ARG A 12 -9.55 4.85 -21.76
C ARG A 12 -9.62 4.31 -20.33
N LYS A 13 -10.12 3.10 -20.15
CA LYS A 13 -10.07 2.38 -18.86
C LYS A 13 -8.60 2.37 -18.43
N GLY A 14 -8.25 3.25 -17.50
CA GLY A 14 -6.90 3.38 -16.97
C GLY A 14 -6.49 2.06 -16.35
N ILE A 15 -5.35 1.53 -16.78
CA ILE A 15 -4.72 0.38 -16.13
C ILE A 15 -4.59 0.73 -14.65
N PRO A 16 -5.03 -0.14 -13.72
CA PRO A 16 -4.89 0.14 -12.29
C PRO A 16 -3.42 0.32 -11.95
N GLU A 17 -3.06 1.52 -11.50
CA GLU A 17 -1.71 1.80 -11.03
C GLU A 17 -1.41 0.92 -9.80
N GLY A 18 -0.20 0.36 -9.72
CA GLY A 18 0.22 -0.45 -8.57
C GLY A 18 -0.02 -1.96 -8.66
N LEU A 19 -0.44 -2.52 -9.81
CA LEU A 19 -0.57 -3.98 -9.99
C LEU A 19 0.76 -4.74 -9.92
N TRP A 20 1.88 -4.06 -10.16
CA TRP A 20 3.20 -4.67 -10.24
C TRP A 20 4.10 -4.11 -9.14
N THR A 21 4.90 -4.95 -8.52
CA THR A 21 5.86 -4.56 -7.48
C THR A 21 7.17 -5.31 -7.70
N ARG A 22 8.31 -4.64 -7.53
CA ARG A 22 9.64 -5.25 -7.64
C ARG A 22 10.09 -5.80 -6.29
N CYS A 23 10.61 -7.03 -6.27
CA CYS A 23 11.23 -7.59 -5.08
C CYS A 23 12.62 -6.96 -4.82
N PRO A 24 12.92 -6.48 -3.60
CA PRO A 24 14.26 -5.95 -3.28
C PRO A 24 15.34 -7.02 -3.18
N GLY A 25 14.99 -8.30 -2.95
CA GLY A 25 15.95 -9.39 -2.84
C GLY A 25 16.42 -9.98 -4.17
N CYS A 26 15.50 -10.17 -5.13
CA CYS A 26 15.81 -10.82 -6.42
C CYS A 26 15.50 -9.95 -7.66
N SER A 27 15.04 -8.71 -7.48
CA SER A 27 14.64 -7.79 -8.56
C SER A 27 13.54 -8.30 -9.49
N ALA A 28 12.87 -9.41 -9.16
CA ALA A 28 11.75 -9.91 -9.93
C ALA A 28 10.54 -8.96 -9.87
N VAL A 29 9.83 -8.85 -10.99
CA VAL A 29 8.53 -8.18 -11.05
C VAL A 29 7.46 -9.17 -10.58
N LEU A 30 6.71 -8.79 -9.55
CA LEU A 30 5.68 -9.59 -8.90
C LEU A 30 4.30 -8.96 -9.09
N TYR A 31 3.29 -9.81 -9.23
CA TYR A 31 1.89 -9.39 -9.28
C TYR A 31 1.36 -9.15 -7.86
N ARG A 32 0.84 -7.94 -7.61
CA ARG A 32 0.52 -7.49 -6.25
C ARG A 32 -0.57 -8.31 -5.54
N PRO A 33 -1.70 -8.67 -6.17
CA PRO A 33 -2.70 -9.53 -5.52
C PRO A 33 -2.17 -10.92 -5.15
N GLU A 34 -1.25 -11.47 -5.94
CA GLU A 34 -0.62 -12.76 -5.61
C GLU A 34 0.37 -12.61 -4.45
N LEU A 35 1.14 -11.53 -4.43
CA LEU A 35 2.04 -11.19 -3.34
C LEU A 35 1.28 -10.98 -2.02
N GLU A 36 0.11 -10.34 -2.05
CA GLU A 36 -0.76 -10.14 -0.89
C GLU A 36 -1.31 -11.46 -0.34
N ARG A 37 -1.73 -12.38 -1.20
CA ARG A 37 -2.13 -13.74 -0.79
C ARG A 37 -0.98 -14.53 -0.17
N ASN A 38 0.25 -14.28 -0.62
CA ASN A 38 1.47 -14.90 -0.08
C ASN A 38 2.07 -14.10 1.09
N LEU A 39 1.29 -13.25 1.77
CA LEU A 39 1.70 -12.47 2.95
C LEU A 39 2.96 -11.61 2.73
N PHE A 40 3.14 -11.07 1.52
CA PHE A 40 4.32 -10.30 1.09
C PHE A 40 5.65 -11.07 1.15
N VAL A 41 5.58 -12.40 1.02
CA VAL A 41 6.76 -13.27 0.80
C VAL A 41 6.98 -13.40 -0.71
N CYS A 42 8.21 -13.18 -1.17
CA CYS A 42 8.52 -13.40 -2.58
C CYS A 42 8.52 -14.90 -2.91
N PRO A 43 7.72 -15.38 -3.88
CA PRO A 43 7.66 -16.80 -4.24
C PRO A 43 8.94 -17.33 -4.93
N LYS A 44 9.79 -16.43 -5.45
CA LYS A 44 11.02 -16.81 -6.17
C LYS A 44 12.25 -16.96 -5.29
N CYS A 45 12.36 -16.14 -4.25
CA CYS A 45 13.57 -16.09 -3.41
C CYS A 45 13.28 -16.16 -1.90
N SER A 46 12.01 -16.33 -1.51
CA SER A 46 11.56 -16.38 -0.11
C SER A 46 11.92 -15.15 0.72
N HIS A 47 12.19 -14.02 0.06
CA HIS A 47 12.46 -12.76 0.74
C HIS A 47 11.18 -12.16 1.32
N HIS A 48 11.20 -11.83 2.62
CA HIS A 48 10.12 -11.14 3.31
C HIS A 48 10.14 -9.64 3.01
N MET A 49 9.13 -9.17 2.29
CA MET A 49 9.03 -7.74 1.99
C MET A 49 8.49 -6.96 3.19
N ARG A 50 8.83 -5.67 3.26
CA ARG A 50 8.33 -4.79 4.32
C ARG A 50 6.83 -4.56 4.14
N ILE A 51 6.08 -4.74 5.23
CA ILE A 51 4.65 -4.43 5.31
C ILE A 51 4.39 -3.42 6.42
N GLY A 52 3.30 -2.67 6.31
CA GLY A 52 2.87 -1.74 7.36
C GLY A 52 2.48 -2.48 8.65
N ALA A 53 2.70 -1.84 9.79
CA ALA A 53 2.43 -2.43 11.11
C ALA A 53 0.97 -2.91 11.24
N ARG A 54 0.00 -2.08 10.84
CA ARG A 54 -1.43 -2.44 10.87
C ARG A 54 -1.77 -3.66 10.00
N LEU A 55 -1.13 -3.80 8.84
CA LEU A 55 -1.35 -4.97 7.97
C LEU A 55 -0.81 -6.24 8.61
N ARG A 56 0.36 -6.16 9.25
CA ARG A 56 0.92 -7.29 10.00
C ARG A 56 0.01 -7.73 11.14
N LEU A 57 -0.52 -6.80 11.92
CA LEU A 57 -1.42 -7.11 13.04
C LEU A 57 -2.69 -7.84 12.57
N ARG A 58 -3.28 -7.42 11.45
CA ARG A 58 -4.48 -8.08 10.88
C ARG A 58 -4.29 -9.54 10.51
N TRP A 59 -3.07 -9.95 10.16
CA TRP A 59 -2.78 -11.36 9.81
C TRP A 59 -2.26 -12.17 10.99
N PHE A 60 -1.72 -11.49 12.00
CA PHE A 60 -1.18 -12.13 13.18
C PHE A 60 -2.25 -12.41 14.24
N LEU A 61 -3.23 -11.52 14.37
CA LEU A 61 -4.31 -11.63 15.35
C LEU A 61 -5.54 -12.32 14.73
N ASP A 62 -6.28 -13.03 15.56
CA ASP A 62 -7.55 -13.65 15.15
C ASP A 62 -8.58 -12.58 14.78
N THR A 63 -9.45 -12.93 13.82
CA THR A 63 -10.54 -12.05 13.38
C THR A 63 -11.42 -11.65 14.56
N ASP A 64 -11.84 -10.39 14.60
CA ASP A 64 -12.73 -9.79 15.60
C ASP A 64 -12.18 -9.71 17.05
N SER A 65 -10.92 -10.11 17.27
CA SER A 65 -10.26 -10.02 18.59
C SER A 65 -9.43 -8.74 18.79
N THR A 66 -9.30 -7.91 17.76
CA THR A 66 -8.34 -6.80 17.74
C THR A 66 -8.84 -5.58 18.49
N VAL A 67 -8.11 -5.15 19.53
CA VAL A 67 -8.32 -3.88 20.25
C VAL A 67 -7.04 -3.04 20.16
N GLU A 68 -7.13 -1.84 19.57
CA GLU A 68 -6.00 -0.91 19.48
C GLU A 68 -5.78 -0.21 20.84
N ILE A 69 -4.58 -0.36 21.39
CA ILE A 69 -4.21 0.25 22.66
C ILE A 69 -3.53 1.58 22.37
N ALA A 70 -3.92 2.62 23.12
CA ALA A 70 -3.26 3.92 23.11
C ALA A 70 -3.24 4.63 21.74
N ALA A 71 -4.31 4.49 20.95
CA ALA A 71 -4.46 5.10 19.62
C ALA A 71 -4.28 6.63 19.59
N GLY A 72 -4.51 7.31 20.73
CA GLY A 72 -4.37 8.77 20.87
C GLY A 72 -2.98 9.25 21.29
N ILE A 73 -1.99 8.37 21.41
CA ILE A 73 -0.62 8.80 21.73
C ILE A 73 0.03 9.39 20.48
N SER A 74 0.51 10.62 20.61
CA SER A 74 1.32 11.29 19.60
C SER A 74 2.73 11.55 20.14
N PRO A 75 3.75 11.60 19.25
CA PRO A 75 5.09 12.00 19.65
C PRO A 75 5.07 13.41 20.27
N VAL A 76 5.86 13.60 21.32
CA VAL A 76 6.17 14.91 21.89
C VAL A 76 7.64 15.19 21.60
N ASP A 77 7.90 16.30 20.91
CA ASP A 77 9.27 16.71 20.61
C ASP A 77 9.84 17.46 21.81
N PHE A 78 10.76 16.82 22.53
CA PHE A 78 11.51 17.44 23.63
C PHE A 78 12.80 18.11 23.15
N SER A 79 13.16 17.97 21.87
CA SER A 79 14.39 18.51 21.30
C SER A 79 14.17 19.92 20.76
N PRO A 80 15.15 20.83 20.84
CA PRO A 80 15.01 22.19 20.29
C PRO A 80 15.04 22.26 18.75
N VAL A 81 15.15 21.12 18.06
CA VAL A 81 15.30 21.09 16.59
C VAL A 81 13.94 21.30 15.92
N GLN A 82 13.65 22.56 15.56
CA GLN A 82 12.42 22.95 14.89
C GLN A 82 12.24 22.21 13.55
N GLY A 83 11.14 21.45 13.40
CA GLY A 83 10.74 20.95 12.07
C GLY A 83 9.78 19.76 11.99
N HIS A 84 9.48 19.05 13.07
CA HIS A 84 8.48 17.98 13.02
C HIS A 84 7.06 18.57 12.99
N THR A 85 6.46 18.65 11.80
CA THR A 85 5.01 18.79 11.69
C THR A 85 4.39 17.39 11.79
N PRO A 86 3.44 17.13 12.69
CA PRO A 86 2.69 15.87 12.68
C PRO A 86 1.83 15.79 11.41
N LEU A 87 1.98 14.69 10.67
CA LEU A 87 1.05 14.34 9.57
C LEU A 87 -0.33 13.98 10.17
N PRO A 88 -1.43 14.29 9.47
CA PRO A 88 -2.78 13.93 9.90
C PRO A 88 -3.00 12.42 9.96
#